data_AF-A0A1J4STS3-F1
#
_entry.id   AF-A0A1J4STS3-F1
#
_cell.length_a   1.000
_cell.length_b   1.000
_cell.length_c   1.000
_cell.angle_alpha   90.00
_cell.angle_beta   90.00
_cell.angle_gamma   90.00
#
_symmetry.space_group_name_H-M   'P 1'
#
loop_
_entity.id
_entity.type
_entity.pdbx_description
1 polymer ?
#
loop_
_entity_poly.entity_id
_entity_poly.type
_entity_poly.pdbx_seq_one_letter_code
_entity_poly.pdbx_strand_id
1 'polypeptide(L)'
;MTLIFKILGIALLHLVFFACYPGTGVYGNYYLAGSLLVWTIFILFINTSTKLLNLVSGTIGLVINLAAFSLMALAIAATMPQSDKTSVLEKIQSGKYPDRDTVNSGMLRFGVNLNRETKAGVKGLEKELGKAVQKLKED
;
A
#
# COMPACT_ATOMS: atom_id res chain seq x y z
N MET A 1 -1.07 -14.15 13.38
CA MET A 1 -1.78 -13.25 12.45
C MET A 1 -2.76 -14.07 11.63
N THR A 2 -4.06 -13.73 11.65
CA THR A 2 -5.10 -14.43 10.86
C THR A 2 -4.82 -14.29 9.36
N LEU A 3 -5.15 -15.33 8.59
CA LEU A 3 -4.88 -15.39 7.15
C LEU A 3 -5.49 -14.21 6.38
N ILE A 4 -6.69 -13.77 6.78
CA ILE A 4 -7.38 -12.61 6.20
C ILE A 4 -6.51 -11.36 6.28
N PHE A 5 -5.88 -11.07 7.43
CA PHE A 5 -4.99 -9.91 7.56
C PHE A 5 -3.76 -10.02 6.67
N LYS A 6 -3.25 -11.24 6.43
CA LYS A 6 -2.13 -11.42 5.51
C LYS A 6 -2.55 -11.11 4.07
N ILE A 7 -3.71 -11.59 3.64
CA ILE A 7 -4.25 -11.32 2.30
C ILE A 7 -4.50 -9.82 2.12
N LEU A 8 -5.11 -9.16 3.11
CA LEU A 8 -5.28 -7.71 3.10
C LEU A 8 -3.93 -6.98 3.07
N GLY A 9 -2.92 -7.48 3.79
CA GLY A 9 -1.57 -6.94 3.76
C GLY A 9 -0.92 -7.03 2.38
N ILE A 10 -1.13 -8.13 1.64
CA ILE A 10 -0.65 -8.28 0.25
C ILE A 10 -1.29 -7.20 -0.62
N ALA A 11 -2.63 -7.09 -0.57
CA ALA A 11 -3.35 -6.10 -1.35
C ALA A 11 -2.89 -4.68 -1.02
N LEU A 12 -2.79 -4.35 0.27
CA LEU A 12 -2.36 -3.03 0.73
C LEU A 12 -0.94 -2.71 0.26
N LEU A 13 -0.01 -3.66 0.34
CA LEU A 13 1.36 -3.45 -0.13
C LEU A 13 1.40 -3.12 -1.62
N HIS A 14 0.66 -3.87 -2.44
CA HIS A 14 0.57 -3.59 -3.89
C HIS A 14 -0.05 -2.22 -4.16
N LEU A 15 -1.13 -1.88 -3.45
CA LEU A 15 -1.79 -0.57 -3.58
C LEU A 15 -0.83 0.57 -3.23
N VAL A 16 -0.04 0.44 -2.16
CA VAL A 16 0.98 1.43 -1.79
C VAL A 16 1.99 1.62 -2.91
N PHE A 17 2.53 0.55 -3.49
CA PHE A 17 3.45 0.66 -4.63
C PHE A 17 2.81 1.34 -5.84
N PHE A 18 1.57 0.98 -6.19
CA PHE A 18 0.86 1.56 -7.34
C PHE A 18 0.42 3.01 -7.12
N ALA A 19 0.14 3.40 -5.88
CA ALA A 19 -0.14 4.78 -5.52
C ALA A 19 1.13 5.63 -5.54
N CYS A 20 2.24 5.12 -4.99
CA CYS A 20 3.52 5.82 -4.91
C CYS A 20 4.27 5.87 -6.25
N TYR A 21 4.16 4.84 -7.09
CA TYR A 21 4.88 4.77 -8.37
C TYR A 21 3.91 4.51 -9.52
N PRO A 22 3.06 5.50 -9.86
CA PRO A 22 1.91 5.31 -10.75
C PRO A 22 2.29 5.14 -12.24
N GLY A 23 3.53 5.40 -12.63
CA GLY A 23 4.01 5.32 -14.01
C GLY A 23 4.19 3.89 -14.52
N THR A 24 3.19 3.01 -14.39
CA THR A 24 3.32 1.59 -14.74
C THR A 24 3.09 1.22 -16.20
N GLY A 25 2.57 2.15 -17.00
CA GLY A 25 2.20 1.91 -18.40
C GLY A 25 1.10 0.86 -18.57
N VAL A 26 0.97 0.33 -19.78
CA VAL A 26 -0.13 -0.59 -20.19
C VAL A 26 -0.09 -1.92 -19.43
N TYR A 27 1.11 -2.40 -19.07
CA TYR A 27 1.29 -3.67 -18.38
C TYR A 27 1.01 -3.60 -16.87
N GLY A 28 0.81 -2.41 -16.31
CA GLY A 28 0.63 -2.22 -14.87
C GLY A 28 -0.52 -3.03 -14.27
N ASN A 29 -1.70 -3.01 -14.92
CA ASN A 29 -2.87 -3.69 -14.38
C ASN A 29 -2.75 -5.22 -14.47
N TYR A 30 -2.14 -5.73 -15.54
CA TYR A 30 -1.85 -7.16 -15.70
C TYR A 30 -0.85 -7.64 -14.64
N TYR A 31 0.21 -6.85 -14.43
CA TYR A 31 1.17 -7.11 -13.36
C TYR A 31 0.49 -7.11 -11.99
N LEU A 32 -0.38 -6.14 -11.70
CA LEU A 32 -1.10 -6.07 -10.42
C LEU A 32 -1.90 -7.35 -10.17
N ALA A 33 -2.72 -7.77 -11.13
CA ALA A 33 -3.55 -8.97 -11.00
C ALA A 33 -2.70 -10.24 -10.84
N GLY A 34 -1.68 -10.41 -11.69
CA GLY A 34 -0.79 -11.57 -11.63
C GLY A 34 0.02 -11.63 -10.34
N SER A 35 0.60 -10.50 -9.94
CA SER A 35 1.40 -10.37 -8.71
C SER A 35 0.55 -10.62 -7.47
N LEU A 36 -0.68 -10.07 -7.40
CA LEU A 36 -1.60 -10.35 -6.29
C LEU A 36 -1.91 -11.84 -6.17
N LEU A 37 -2.17 -12.51 -7.30
CA LEU A 37 -2.47 -13.94 -7.32
C LEU A 37 -1.26 -14.76 -6.86
N VAL A 38 -0.07 -14.49 -7.42
CA VAL A 38 1.18 -15.17 -7.07
C VAL A 38 1.50 -15.02 -5.58
N TRP A 39 1.45 -13.80 -5.05
CA TRP A 39 1.76 -13.55 -3.64
C TRP A 39 0.71 -14.08 -2.68
N THR A 40 -0.57 -14.09 -3.10
CA THR A 40 -1.64 -14.72 -2.31
C THR A 40 -1.41 -16.23 -2.18
N ILE A 41 -1.11 -16.91 -3.29
CA ILE A 41 -0.80 -18.35 -3.28
C ILE A 41 0.45 -18.62 -2.44
N PHE A 42 1.50 -17.83 -2.62
CA PHE A 42 2.74 -17.97 -1.84
C PHE A 42 2.49 -17.82 -0.33
N ILE A 43 1.74 -16.80 0.09
CA ILE A 43 1.43 -16.58 1.51
C ILE A 43 0.51 -17.67 2.07
N LEU A 44 -0.41 -18.22 1.28
CA LEU A 44 -1.21 -19.38 1.68
C LEU A 44 -0.33 -20.61 1.98
N PHE A 45 0.67 -20.85 1.12
CA PHE A 45 1.64 -21.92 1.32
C PHE A 45 2.46 -21.69 2.59
N ILE A 46 3.07 -20.51 2.73
CA ILE A 46 3.84 -20.12 3.92
C ILE A 46 2.98 -20.20 5.19
N ASN A 47 1.72 -19.78 5.15
CA ASN A 47 0.82 -19.84 6.29
C ASN A 47 0.53 -21.28 6.72
N THR A 48 0.39 -22.21 5.76
CA THR A 48 0.21 -23.63 6.05
C THR A 48 1.48 -24.24 6.66
N SER A 49 2.65 -23.97 6.07
CA SER A 49 3.93 -24.44 6.60
C SER A 49 4.25 -23.87 7.99
N THR A 50 3.97 -22.58 8.21
CA THR A 50 4.20 -21.93 9.52
C THR A 50 3.24 -22.40 10.60
N LYS A 51 2.03 -22.87 10.27
CA LYS A 51 1.15 -23.52 11.25
C LYS A 51 1.74 -24.85 11.76
N LEU A 52 2.41 -25.60 10.89
CA LEU A 52 3.14 -26.82 11.28
C LEU A 52 4.35 -26.49 12.16
N LEU A 53 5.08 -25.42 11.84
CA LEU A 53 6.27 -24.98 12.59
C LEU A 53 5.95 -24.25 13.91
N ASN A 54 4.80 -23.58 14.00
CA ASN A 54 4.36 -22.86 15.20
C ASN A 54 4.02 -23.77 16.39
N LEU A 55 3.99 -25.09 16.19
CA LEU A 55 3.98 -26.06 17.29
C LEU A 55 5.26 -25.97 18.15
N VAL A 56 6.34 -25.39 17.64
CA VAL A 56 7.65 -25.30 18.30
C VAL A 56 7.89 -23.92 18.93
N SER A 57 7.56 -22.81 18.23
CA SER A 57 7.66 -21.45 18.79
C SER A 57 6.89 -20.43 17.94
N GLY A 58 6.01 -19.64 18.57
CA GLY A 58 5.20 -18.62 17.89
C GLY A 58 6.02 -17.45 17.30
N THR A 59 7.22 -17.19 17.81
CA THR A 59 8.12 -16.12 17.34
C THR A 59 8.69 -16.42 15.95
N ILE A 60 8.94 -17.70 15.66
CA ILE A 60 9.47 -18.15 14.36
C ILE A 60 8.45 -17.84 13.26
N GLY A 61 7.16 -18.09 13.52
CA GLY A 61 6.09 -17.75 12.60
C GLY A 61 6.05 -16.26 12.27
N LEU A 62 6.27 -15.37 13.26
CA LEU A 62 6.32 -13.93 13.01
C LEU A 62 7.47 -13.55 12.08
N VAL A 63 8.68 -14.03 12.36
CA VAL A 63 9.89 -13.75 11.57
C VAL A 63 9.73 -14.21 10.13
N ILE A 64 9.19 -15.41 9.91
CA ILE A 64 8.95 -15.94 8.56
C ILE A 64 7.95 -15.07 7.78
N ASN A 65 6.86 -14.64 8.43
CA ASN A 65 5.90 -13.76 7.78
C ASN A 65 6.53 -12.40 7.44
N LEU A 66 7.30 -11.82 8.36
CA LEU A 66 7.99 -10.55 8.10
C LEU A 66 8.95 -10.69 6.92
N ALA A 67 9.77 -11.74 6.88
CA ALA A 67 10.68 -12.02 5.79
C ALA A 67 9.94 -12.20 4.44
N ALA A 68 8.79 -12.88 4.45
CA ALA A 68 7.96 -13.04 3.25
C ALA A 68 7.42 -11.70 2.74
N PHE A 69 6.97 -10.81 3.63
CA PHE A 69 6.51 -9.47 3.24
C PHE A 69 7.65 -8.55 2.77
N SER A 70 8.83 -8.63 3.41
CA SER A 70 10.02 -7.91 2.95
C SER A 70 10.47 -8.38 1.56
N LEU A 71 10.48 -9.69 1.33
CA LEU A 71 10.79 -10.27 0.03
C LEU A 71 9.79 -9.83 -1.05
N MET A 72 8.50 -9.80 -0.70
CA MET A 72 7.45 -9.28 -1.57
C MET A 72 7.66 -7.82 -1.93
N ALA A 73 7.95 -6.96 -0.95
CA ALA A 73 8.22 -5.55 -1.20
C ALA A 73 9.43 -5.36 -2.13
N LEU A 74 10.51 -6.11 -1.92
CA LEU A 74 11.68 -6.08 -2.80
C LEU A 74 11.37 -6.58 -4.20
N ALA A 75 10.63 -7.68 -4.32
CA ALA A 75 10.24 -8.23 -5.61
C ALA A 75 9.34 -7.27 -6.39
N ILE A 76 8.36 -6.65 -5.73
CA ILE A 76 7.52 -5.61 -6.35
C ILE A 76 8.39 -4.43 -6.79
N ALA A 77 9.26 -3.93 -5.90
CA ALA A 77 10.14 -2.81 -6.22
C ALA A 77 11.04 -3.09 -7.44
N ALA A 78 11.54 -4.32 -7.57
CA ALA A 78 12.43 -4.73 -8.65
C ALA A 78 11.70 -5.04 -9.96
N THR A 79 10.48 -5.58 -9.91
CA THR A 79 9.81 -6.19 -11.09
C THR A 79 8.58 -5.44 -11.57
N MET A 80 8.03 -4.52 -10.77
CA MET A 80 6.88 -3.72 -11.17
C MET A 80 7.21 -2.93 -12.43
N PRO A 81 6.40 -3.05 -13.51
CA PRO A 81 6.68 -2.36 -14.76
C PRO A 81 6.63 -0.85 -14.52
N GLN A 82 7.55 -0.14 -15.16
CA GLN A 82 7.61 1.32 -15.15
C GLN A 82 7.81 1.83 -16.58
N SER A 83 7.09 2.88 -16.97
CA SER A 83 7.09 3.45 -18.32
C SER A 83 8.44 4.04 -18.71
N ASP A 84 9.21 4.51 -17.73
CA ASP A 84 10.56 5.06 -17.88
C ASP A 84 11.65 3.98 -17.87
N LYS A 85 11.28 2.69 -17.89
CA LYS A 85 12.19 1.53 -17.85
C LYS A 85 13.15 1.50 -16.66
N THR A 86 12.91 2.34 -15.65
CA THR A 86 13.69 2.38 -14.41
C THR A 86 12.85 1.71 -13.33
N SER A 87 13.40 0.69 -12.67
CA SER A 87 12.67 -0.02 -11.62
C SER A 87 12.36 0.90 -10.43
N VAL A 88 11.34 0.54 -9.65
CA VAL A 88 11.03 1.27 -8.41
C VAL A 88 12.20 1.15 -7.41
N LEU A 89 12.88 0.00 -7.39
CA LEU A 89 14.06 -0.22 -6.56
C LEU A 89 15.18 0.78 -6.90
N GLU A 90 15.49 0.97 -8.18
CA GLU A 90 16.49 1.96 -8.64
C GLU A 90 16.06 3.39 -8.31
N LYS A 91 14.76 3.71 -8.38
CA LYS A 91 14.24 5.03 -7.97
C LYS A 91 14.48 5.27 -6.48
N ILE A 92 14.19 4.28 -5.64
CA ILE A 92 14.44 4.36 -4.19
C ILE A 92 15.94 4.52 -3.90
N GLN A 93 16.79 3.73 -4.56
CA GLN A 93 18.25 3.80 -4.39
C GLN A 93 18.84 5.13 -4.86
N SER A 94 18.24 5.77 -5.87
CA SER A 94 18.63 7.10 -6.35
C SER A 94 17.97 8.25 -5.59
N GLY A 95 17.28 7.96 -4.48
CA GLY A 95 16.61 8.97 -3.64
C GLY A 95 15.37 9.61 -4.25
N LYS A 96 14.82 9.01 -5.32
CA LYS A 96 13.60 9.47 -5.99
C LYS A 96 12.37 8.88 -5.29
N TYR A 97 11.95 9.56 -4.23
CA TYR A 97 10.74 9.22 -3.48
C TYR A 97 9.49 9.91 -4.07
N PRO A 98 8.30 9.31 -3.91
CA PRO A 98 7.07 9.93 -4.36
C PRO A 98 6.76 11.20 -3.57
N ASP A 99 6.44 12.27 -4.29
CA ASP A 99 5.87 13.49 -3.71
C ASP A 99 4.34 13.43 -3.65
N ARG A 100 3.73 14.47 -3.09
CA ARG A 100 2.27 14.58 -2.96
C ARG A 100 1.56 14.47 -4.30
N ASP A 101 2.09 15.08 -5.34
CA ASP A 101 1.46 15.10 -6.66
C ASP A 101 1.52 13.73 -7.31
N THR A 102 2.64 13.02 -7.14
CA THR A 102 2.83 11.63 -7.54
C THR A 102 1.81 10.72 -6.86
N VAL A 103 1.68 10.80 -5.53
CA VAL A 103 0.72 10.00 -4.78
C VAL A 103 -0.71 10.33 -5.19
N ASN A 104 -1.05 11.62 -5.36
CA ASN A 104 -2.38 12.02 -5.81
C ASN A 104 -2.68 11.47 -7.21
N SER A 105 -1.71 11.50 -8.13
CA SER A 105 -1.85 10.88 -9.45
C SER A 105 -2.07 9.36 -9.36
N GLY A 106 -1.41 8.67 -8.44
CA GLY A 106 -1.63 7.26 -8.21
C GLY A 106 -3.00 6.95 -7.62
N MET A 107 -3.44 7.74 -6.64
CA MET A 107 -4.75 7.60 -6.02
C MET A 107 -5.91 7.84 -7.00
N LEU A 108 -5.73 8.74 -7.98
CA LEU A 108 -6.71 8.96 -9.04
C LEU A 108 -6.99 7.70 -9.86
N ARG A 109 -6.01 6.79 -10.00
CA ARG A 109 -6.20 5.50 -10.68
C ARG A 109 -7.20 4.59 -9.94
N PHE A 110 -7.33 4.79 -8.63
CA PHE A 110 -8.28 4.09 -7.77
C PHE A 110 -9.58 4.88 -7.59
N GLY A 111 -9.78 5.96 -8.34
CA GLY A 111 -10.96 6.83 -8.23
C GLY A 111 -10.92 7.80 -7.04
N VAL A 112 -9.80 7.89 -6.33
CA VAL A 112 -9.64 8.74 -5.14
C VAL A 112 -8.93 10.04 -5.54
N ASN A 113 -9.60 11.18 -5.37
CA ASN A 113 -9.02 12.50 -5.59
C ASN A 113 -8.68 13.14 -4.25
N LEU A 114 -7.43 12.96 -3.80
CA LEU A 114 -6.98 13.45 -2.50
C LEU A 114 -7.18 14.96 -2.38
N ASN A 115 -6.86 15.73 -3.42
CA ASN A 115 -7.00 17.19 -3.38
C ASN A 115 -8.45 17.66 -3.18
N ARG A 116 -9.42 16.99 -3.81
CA ARG A 116 -10.85 17.26 -3.61
C ARG A 116 -11.28 16.91 -2.19
N GLU A 117 -10.86 15.75 -1.70
CA GLU A 117 -11.24 15.27 -0.36
C GLU A 117 -10.60 16.11 0.75
N THR A 118 -9.34 16.50 0.61
CA THR A 118 -8.68 17.39 1.58
C THR A 118 -9.40 18.74 1.65
N LYS A 119 -9.77 19.33 0.49
CA LYS A 119 -10.52 20.60 0.45
C LYS A 119 -11.90 20.48 1.08
N ALA A 120 -12.61 19.36 0.87
CA ALA A 120 -13.90 19.11 1.51
C ALA A 120 -13.76 18.96 3.03
N GLY A 121 -12.73 18.22 3.48
CA GLY A 121 -12.43 18.04 4.90
C GLY A 121 -12.11 19.35 5.61
N VAL A 122 -11.25 20.19 5.03
CA VAL A 122 -10.90 21.52 5.59
C VAL A 122 -12.14 22.40 5.72
N LYS A 123 -12.98 22.48 4.68
CA LYS A 123 -14.25 23.24 4.74
C LYS A 123 -15.21 22.71 5.80
N GLY A 124 -15.28 21.39 5.99
CA GLY A 124 -16.05 20.77 7.05
C GLY A 124 -15.56 21.19 8.43
N LEU A 125 -14.23 21.13 8.63
CA LEU A 125 -13.56 21.54 9.86
C LEU A 125 -13.81 23.02 10.19
N GLU A 126 -13.65 23.92 9.22
CA GLU A 126 -13.95 25.35 9.38
C GLU A 126 -15.41 25.61 9.80
N LYS A 127 -16.35 24.85 9.24
CA LYS A 127 -17.77 24.96 9.57
C LYS A 127 -18.06 24.48 11.00
N GLU A 128 -17.44 23.41 11.46
CA GLU A 128 -17.59 22.94 12.84
C GLU A 128 -16.90 23.86 13.84
N LEU A 129 -15.72 24.38 13.51
CA LEU A 129 -15.02 25.38 14.32
C LEU A 129 -15.83 26.67 14.45
N GLY A 130 -16.44 27.14 13.35
CA GLY A 130 -17.32 28.31 13.36
C GLY A 130 -18.53 28.14 14.28
N LYS A 131 -19.17 26.95 14.27
CA LYS A 131 -20.26 26.62 15.18
C LYS A 131 -19.81 26.56 16.65
N ALA A 132 -18.65 25.96 16.91
CA ALA A 132 -18.08 25.88 18.26
C ALA A 132 -17.74 27.27 18.81
N VAL A 133 -17.15 28.15 18.00
CA VAL A 133 -16.84 29.52 18.39
C VAL A 133 -18.11 30.35 18.60
N GLN A 134 -19.15 30.16 17.79
CA GLN A 134 -20.45 30.81 18.04
C GLN A 134 -21.05 30.37 19.37
N LYS A 135 -21.06 29.06 19.65
CA LYS A 135 -21.57 28.53 20.92
C LYS A 135 -20.83 29.08 22.14
N LEU A 136 -19.51 29.24 22.05
CA LEU A 136 -18.67 29.84 23.10
C LEU A 136 -18.87 31.35 23.28
N LYS A 137 -19.51 32.04 22.33
CA LYS A 137 -19.83 33.48 22.44
C LYS A 137 -21.25 33.73 22.98
N GLU A 138 -22.09 32.71 22.99
CA GLU A 138 -23.46 32.77 23.51
C GLU A 138 -23.56 32.37 24.99
N ASP A 139 -22.52 31.71 25.52
CA ASP A 139 -22.27 31.47 26.96
C ASP A 139 -21.42 32.61 27.58
#